data_AF-A0A9W4NU88-F1
#
_entry.id   AF-A0A9W4NU88-F1
#
_cell.length_a   1.000
_cell.length_b   1.000
_cell.length_c   1.000
_cell.angle_alpha   90.00
_cell.angle_beta   90.00
_cell.angle_gamma   90.00
#
_symmetry.space_group_name_H-M   'P 1'
#
loop_
_entity.id
_entity.type
_entity.pdbx_description
1 polymer ?
#
loop_
_entity_poly.entity_id
_entity_poly.type
_entity_poly.pdbx_seq_one_letter_code
_entity_poly.pdbx_strand_id
1 'polypeptide(L)'
;MQYVQPSHLYTRLIDTIPTTLSWSSSNSSVKGDPKKSVKWIDGLRGIASFLVVLTHLARAWDYNLFSPRDNEDATPRILQWPILRIPWQGRIGVTIFAFLTGYVCALKPLKLSRAGDTTGAFVTIAKSAFRRPPRLIFPATIALIISWVVAQFGGFIVANRSDCWWCRYAAPDLEDSFWKELLRLPMNFLSTWTTGYMAYDDHQWALLPLLLSSMLVYITLSATMFVKFRYRVLIYIGMMLYFHQDATKNTETFQLQAVYGMLLSDFSYNKALNGWIEDHPRGRKMLTIPLTVFGLLIASYPGEHPEWAGWSNLMFKAGQYIFPPEVNIGKRYTALAIDLIILAIFFSPSAKDFLSNRLLLWLGKQSFAVYLIHGTMLRVVLCWMLYGFSGQPWEGSEARTDDQRDWIPIRSPGVVAVSIPIWIGLVYLLAALWTAYVDTFCASLTQKLERAMFVEDEKTPLPLPATSIPMQTA
;
A
#
# COMPACT_ATOMS: atom_id res chain seq x y z
N MET A 1 26.16 -19.43 41.43
CA MET A 1 25.49 -18.37 40.65
C MET A 1 24.07 -18.83 40.35
N GLN A 2 23.10 -18.37 41.15
CA GLN A 2 21.68 -18.66 40.91
C GLN A 2 21.23 -17.84 39.70
N TYR A 3 20.69 -18.53 38.70
CA TYR A 3 20.05 -17.93 37.54
C TYR A 3 18.87 -17.06 38.01
N VAL A 4 18.94 -15.77 37.73
CA VAL A 4 17.83 -14.83 37.91
C VAL A 4 16.69 -15.29 37.03
N GLN A 5 15.63 -15.83 37.63
CA GLN A 5 14.38 -16.07 36.91
C GLN A 5 13.77 -14.70 36.56
N PRO A 6 13.39 -14.44 35.29
CA PRO A 6 12.70 -13.22 34.93
C PRO A 6 11.40 -13.14 35.74
N SER A 7 11.19 -11.99 36.40
CA SER A 7 10.11 -11.78 37.34
C SER A 7 8.74 -12.06 36.70
N HIS A 8 7.83 -12.65 37.48
CA HIS A 8 6.47 -13.00 37.07
C HIS A 8 5.66 -11.80 36.50
N LEU A 9 6.11 -10.58 36.76
CA LEU A 9 5.60 -9.33 36.18
C LEU A 9 6.06 -9.10 34.73
N TYR A 10 7.32 -9.43 34.42
CA TYR A 10 7.87 -9.33 33.06
C TYR A 10 7.14 -10.29 32.10
N THR A 11 6.89 -11.53 32.55
CA THR A 11 6.15 -12.52 31.77
C THR A 11 4.69 -12.11 31.55
N ARG A 12 4.01 -11.59 32.58
CA ARG A 12 2.63 -11.06 32.43
C ARG A 12 2.54 -9.84 31.52
N LEU A 13 3.54 -8.95 31.55
CA LEU A 13 3.62 -7.80 30.64
C LEU A 13 3.84 -8.25 29.19
N ILE A 14 4.70 -9.25 28.95
CA ILE A 14 4.89 -9.81 27.60
C ILE A 14 3.64 -10.55 27.10
N ASP A 15 2.93 -11.26 27.97
CA ASP A 15 1.71 -11.98 27.61
C ASP A 15 0.51 -11.06 27.40
N THR A 16 0.49 -9.87 28.01
CA THR A 16 -0.51 -8.83 27.76
C THR A 16 -0.18 -7.94 26.57
N ILE A 17 1.09 -7.92 26.11
CA ILE A 17 1.47 -7.27 24.85
C ILE A 17 0.89 -8.10 23.69
N PRO A 18 -0.01 -7.53 22.86
CA PRO A 18 -0.52 -8.20 21.68
C PRO A 18 0.60 -8.86 20.86
N THR A 19 0.36 -10.06 20.32
CA THR A 19 1.30 -10.75 19.41
C THR A 19 1.64 -9.94 18.15
N THR A 20 0.95 -8.81 17.92
CA THR A 20 1.27 -7.80 16.90
C THR A 20 2.45 -6.91 17.26
N LEU A 21 2.75 -6.74 18.55
CA LEU A 21 3.86 -5.93 19.10
C LEU A 21 5.14 -6.76 19.30
N SER A 22 5.01 -8.08 19.49
CA SER A 22 6.19 -8.94 19.60
C SER A 22 6.78 -9.26 18.21
N TRP A 23 8.06 -8.93 18.02
CA TRP A 23 8.82 -9.34 16.82
C TRP A 23 8.97 -10.88 16.72
N SER A 24 8.67 -11.60 17.80
CA SER A 24 8.87 -13.04 17.91
C SER A 24 7.74 -13.92 17.34
N SER A 25 6.57 -13.37 16.99
CA SER A 25 5.44 -14.20 16.52
C SER A 25 5.51 -14.55 15.02
N SER A 26 6.65 -15.06 14.58
CA SER A 26 6.75 -15.80 13.32
C SER A 26 7.27 -17.18 13.67
N ASN A 27 6.37 -18.14 13.89
CA ASN A 27 6.72 -19.55 14.06
C ASN A 27 7.61 -19.99 12.88
N SER A 28 8.90 -20.09 13.16
CA SER A 28 9.94 -20.53 12.26
C SER A 28 10.21 -22.00 12.48
N SER A 29 9.35 -22.89 11.96
CA SER A 29 9.67 -24.32 11.88
C SER A 29 8.66 -25.10 11.04
N VAL A 30 8.73 -24.97 9.71
CA VAL A 30 8.50 -26.11 8.78
C VAL A 30 9.38 -25.91 7.55
N LYS A 31 10.41 -26.75 7.37
CA LYS A 31 11.13 -26.87 6.10
C LYS A 31 10.13 -27.39 5.06
N GLY A 32 9.95 -26.66 3.96
CA GLY A 32 9.14 -27.09 2.81
C GLY A 32 7.71 -26.54 2.70
N ASP A 33 7.32 -25.53 3.48
CA ASP A 33 5.94 -24.99 3.43
C ASP A 33 5.71 -24.12 2.16
N PRO A 34 4.70 -24.42 1.31
CA PRO A 34 4.26 -23.57 0.19
C PRO A 34 3.96 -22.11 0.58
N LYS A 35 3.85 -21.83 1.88
CA LYS A 35 3.74 -20.48 2.45
C LYS A 35 4.95 -19.58 2.19
N LYS A 36 6.15 -20.11 1.88
CA LYS A 36 7.29 -19.26 1.51
C LYS A 36 7.04 -18.46 0.22
N SER A 37 6.22 -18.96 -0.71
CA SER A 37 5.92 -18.25 -1.96
C SER A 37 4.99 -17.04 -1.77
N VAL A 38 4.41 -16.87 -0.57
CA VAL A 38 3.53 -15.73 -0.23
C VAL A 38 4.20 -14.75 0.72
N LYS A 39 5.18 -15.18 1.53
CA LYS A 39 5.84 -14.30 2.52
C LYS A 39 6.53 -13.09 1.90
N TRP A 40 7.17 -13.23 0.73
CA TRP A 40 7.86 -12.12 0.08
C TRP A 40 6.91 -10.97 -0.31
N ILE A 41 5.61 -11.25 -0.51
CA ILE A 41 4.57 -10.25 -0.81
C ILE A 41 4.31 -9.37 0.40
N ASP A 42 4.20 -9.98 1.58
CA ASP A 42 4.04 -9.23 2.83
C ASP A 42 5.31 -8.42 3.13
N GLY A 43 6.49 -8.97 2.86
CA GLY A 43 7.75 -8.22 2.95
C GLY A 43 7.81 -7.01 2.01
N LEU A 44 7.43 -7.21 0.74
CA LEU A 44 7.36 -6.15 -0.26
C LEU A 44 6.35 -5.06 0.15
N ARG A 45 5.22 -5.46 0.75
CA ARG A 45 4.24 -4.55 1.35
C ARG A 45 4.86 -3.69 2.46
N GLY A 46 5.70 -4.29 3.29
CA GLY A 46 6.41 -3.58 4.36
C GLY A 46 7.41 -2.55 3.85
N ILE A 47 8.12 -2.86 2.76
CA ILE A 47 8.97 -1.86 2.07
C ILE A 47 8.09 -0.73 1.53
N ALA A 48 7.00 -1.06 0.84
CA ALA A 48 6.10 -0.06 0.26
C ALA A 48 5.53 0.91 1.30
N SER A 49 5.08 0.44 2.46
CA SER A 49 4.59 1.33 3.53
C SER A 49 5.67 2.24 4.07
N PHE A 50 6.89 1.74 4.27
CA PHE A 50 8.00 2.56 4.74
C PHE A 50 8.40 3.63 3.71
N LEU A 51 8.42 3.29 2.43
CA LEU A 51 8.70 4.26 1.34
C LEU A 51 7.66 5.38 1.26
N VAL A 52 6.38 5.08 1.53
CA VAL A 52 5.33 6.11 1.61
C VAL A 52 5.62 7.09 2.74
N VAL A 53 5.98 6.60 3.93
CA VAL A 53 6.34 7.46 5.06
C VAL A 53 7.53 8.36 4.74
N LEU A 54 8.62 7.80 4.17
CA LEU A 54 9.80 8.58 3.77
C LEU A 54 9.47 9.65 2.71
N THR A 55 8.60 9.32 1.77
CA THR A 55 8.11 10.28 0.77
C THR A 55 7.42 11.47 1.41
N HIS A 56 6.52 11.24 2.38
CA HIS A 56 5.78 12.33 3.01
C HIS A 56 6.69 13.20 3.89
N LEU A 57 7.69 12.59 4.54
CA LEU A 57 8.75 13.34 5.23
C LEU A 57 9.52 14.24 4.25
N ALA A 58 9.96 13.70 3.11
CA ALA A 58 10.66 14.47 2.08
C ALA A 58 9.77 15.56 1.47
N ARG A 59 8.51 15.26 1.16
CA ARG A 59 7.57 16.23 0.59
C ARG A 59 7.30 17.40 1.54
N ALA A 60 7.28 17.14 2.84
CA ALA A 60 7.05 18.16 3.86
C ALA A 60 8.29 19.03 4.12
N TRP A 61 9.49 18.43 4.25
CA TRP A 61 10.66 19.16 4.76
C TRP A 61 11.90 19.19 3.85
N ASP A 62 11.89 18.47 2.72
CA ASP A 62 12.97 18.51 1.73
C ASP A 62 12.42 18.23 0.30
N TYR A 63 11.57 19.14 -0.19
CA TYR A 63 10.87 18.97 -1.47
C TYR A 63 11.84 18.86 -2.66
N ASN A 64 13.03 19.47 -2.57
CA ASN A 64 14.03 19.44 -3.63
C ASN A 64 14.52 18.02 -3.96
N LEU A 65 14.32 17.04 -3.07
CA LEU A 65 14.60 15.63 -3.35
C LEU A 65 13.70 15.02 -4.46
N PHE A 66 12.60 15.67 -4.81
CA PHE A 66 11.73 15.29 -5.94
C PHE A 66 12.34 15.66 -7.29
N SER A 67 13.29 16.60 -7.31
CA SER A 67 14.08 17.00 -8.47
C SER A 67 15.41 16.23 -8.54
N PRO A 68 16.04 16.08 -9.72
CA PRO A 68 17.35 15.44 -9.83
C PRO A 68 18.50 16.30 -9.29
N ARG A 69 18.25 17.58 -9.04
CA ARG A 69 19.15 18.59 -8.45
C ARG A 69 18.30 19.64 -7.74
N ASP A 70 18.89 20.43 -6.84
CA ASP A 70 18.16 21.47 -6.11
C ASP A 70 17.77 22.67 -7.00
N ASN A 71 18.55 22.95 -8.04
CA ASN A 71 18.23 23.85 -9.15
C ASN A 71 19.01 23.42 -10.41
N GLU A 72 18.82 24.12 -11.53
CA GLU A 72 19.42 23.78 -12.83
C GLU A 72 20.95 23.69 -12.79
N ASP A 73 21.60 24.62 -12.08
CA ASP A 73 23.06 24.74 -12.03
C ASP A 73 23.71 24.05 -10.82
N ALA A 74 22.93 23.63 -9.84
CA ALA A 74 23.43 23.03 -8.60
C ALA A 74 24.00 21.62 -8.82
N THR A 75 25.05 21.28 -8.08
CA THR A 75 25.52 19.90 -8.03
C THR A 75 24.52 19.02 -7.29
N PRO A 76 24.11 17.84 -7.83
CA PRO A 76 23.18 16.95 -7.15
C PRO A 76 23.72 16.49 -5.80
N ARG A 77 22.90 16.58 -4.76
CA ARG A 77 23.17 15.95 -3.46
C ARG A 77 23.23 14.44 -3.62
N ILE A 78 23.89 13.74 -2.69
CA ILE A 78 24.00 12.26 -2.71
C ILE A 78 22.62 11.60 -2.77
N LEU A 79 21.64 12.17 -2.06
CA LEU A 79 20.25 11.70 -2.06
C LEU A 79 19.50 12.02 -3.38
N GLN A 80 20.06 12.78 -4.30
CA GLN A 80 19.47 13.02 -5.62
C GLN A 80 20.07 12.12 -6.71
N TRP A 81 21.07 11.31 -6.37
CA TRP A 81 21.69 10.39 -7.32
C TRP A 81 20.74 9.27 -7.76
N PRO A 82 20.89 8.76 -8.99
CA PRO A 82 20.17 7.57 -9.44
C PRO A 82 20.29 6.44 -8.42
N ILE A 83 19.23 5.65 -8.30
CA ILE A 83 19.04 4.54 -7.35
C ILE A 83 18.90 5.02 -5.91
N LEU A 84 19.81 5.88 -5.43
CA LEU A 84 19.74 6.41 -4.07
C LEU A 84 18.48 7.23 -3.85
N ARG A 85 17.98 7.92 -4.89
CA ARG A 85 16.79 8.77 -4.81
C ARG A 85 15.43 8.07 -4.73
N ILE A 86 15.41 6.75 -4.92
CA ILE A 86 14.20 5.94 -4.97
C ILE A 86 13.31 6.11 -3.72
N PRO A 87 13.84 6.23 -2.49
CA PRO A 87 12.98 6.22 -1.30
C PRO A 87 12.07 7.43 -1.11
N TRP A 88 12.36 8.58 -1.71
CA TRP A 88 11.63 9.84 -1.49
C TRP A 88 10.81 10.34 -2.70
N GLN A 89 10.89 9.71 -3.87
CA GLN A 89 10.19 10.18 -5.08
C GLN A 89 8.64 10.11 -5.02
N GLY A 90 8.08 9.32 -4.10
CA GLY A 90 6.65 9.31 -3.80
C GLY A 90 5.66 8.56 -4.66
N ARG A 91 6.09 7.83 -5.70
CA ARG A 91 5.15 7.09 -6.56
C ARG A 91 5.16 5.58 -6.31
N ILE A 92 6.32 5.00 -5.99
CA ILE A 92 6.54 3.55 -5.92
C ILE A 92 5.61 2.82 -4.95
N GLY A 93 5.43 3.35 -3.73
CA GLY A 93 4.71 2.64 -2.68
C GLY A 93 3.28 2.31 -3.09
N VAL A 94 2.57 3.29 -3.64
CA VAL A 94 1.18 3.13 -4.10
C VAL A 94 1.08 2.13 -5.26
N THR A 95 2.01 2.20 -6.23
CA THR A 95 2.11 1.26 -7.35
C THR A 95 2.29 -0.19 -6.87
N ILE A 96 3.15 -0.41 -5.85
CA ILE A 96 3.31 -1.74 -5.24
C ILE A 96 1.99 -2.22 -4.60
N PHE A 97 1.28 -1.38 -3.85
CA PHE A 97 -0.01 -1.78 -3.24
C PHE A 97 -1.06 -2.18 -4.27
N ALA A 98 -1.11 -1.51 -5.43
CA ALA A 98 -1.99 -1.88 -6.52
C ALA A 98 -1.62 -3.24 -7.13
N PHE A 99 -0.33 -3.46 -7.40
CA PHE A 99 0.17 -4.77 -7.84
C PHE A 99 -0.21 -5.88 -6.86
N LEU A 100 0.04 -5.65 -5.56
CA LEU A 100 -0.27 -6.61 -4.50
C LEU A 100 -1.76 -6.92 -4.42
N THR A 101 -2.62 -5.94 -4.70
CA THR A 101 -4.07 -6.14 -4.78
C THR A 101 -4.42 -7.15 -5.86
N GLY A 102 -3.89 -6.97 -7.08
CA GLY A 102 -4.06 -7.93 -8.17
C GLY A 102 -3.56 -9.33 -7.84
N TYR A 103 -2.33 -9.42 -7.32
CA TYR A 103 -1.68 -10.69 -7.05
C TYR A 103 -2.40 -11.49 -5.96
N VAL A 104 -2.71 -10.86 -4.83
CA VAL A 104 -3.29 -11.52 -3.65
C VAL A 104 -4.76 -11.89 -3.88
N CYS A 105 -5.53 -11.03 -4.54
CA CYS A 105 -6.94 -11.31 -4.84
C CYS A 105 -7.08 -12.49 -5.84
N ALA A 106 -6.15 -12.64 -6.78
CA ALA A 106 -6.16 -13.75 -7.74
C ALA A 106 -5.61 -15.07 -7.18
N LEU A 107 -4.77 -15.03 -6.15
CA LEU A 107 -4.00 -16.18 -5.70
C LEU A 107 -4.86 -17.38 -5.29
N LYS A 108 -5.85 -17.17 -4.41
CA LYS A 108 -6.69 -18.27 -3.90
C LYS A 108 -7.70 -18.78 -4.93
N PRO A 109 -8.45 -17.91 -5.65
CA PRO A 109 -9.36 -18.37 -6.72
C PRO A 109 -8.64 -19.20 -7.80
N LEU A 110 -7.48 -18.74 -8.28
CA LEU A 110 -6.71 -19.47 -9.29
C LEU A 110 -6.18 -20.81 -8.78
N LYS A 111 -5.84 -20.91 -7.49
CA LYS A 111 -5.44 -22.18 -6.87
C LYS A 111 -6.56 -23.21 -6.94
N LEU A 112 -7.78 -22.83 -6.55
CA LEU A 112 -8.95 -23.71 -6.52
C LEU A 112 -9.35 -24.14 -7.93
N SER A 113 -9.42 -23.18 -8.85
CA SER A 113 -9.68 -23.44 -10.28
C SER A 113 -8.71 -24.45 -10.88
N ARG A 114 -7.40 -24.31 -10.62
CA ARG A 114 -6.38 -25.27 -11.10
C ARG A 114 -6.43 -26.62 -10.41
N ALA A 115 -6.99 -26.70 -9.21
CA ALA A 115 -7.25 -27.96 -8.52
C ALA A 115 -8.54 -28.66 -9.01
N GLY A 116 -9.27 -28.06 -9.97
CA GLY A 116 -10.53 -28.58 -10.50
C GLY A 116 -11.78 -28.10 -9.74
N ASP A 117 -11.62 -27.33 -8.66
CA ASP A 117 -12.72 -26.78 -7.86
C ASP A 117 -13.10 -25.36 -8.34
N THR A 118 -13.80 -25.29 -9.47
CA THR A 118 -14.27 -24.03 -10.05
C THR A 118 -15.40 -23.40 -9.23
N THR A 119 -16.31 -24.21 -8.69
CA THR A 119 -17.40 -23.73 -7.81
C THR A 119 -16.83 -23.07 -6.56
N GLY A 120 -15.87 -23.72 -5.88
CA GLY A 120 -15.19 -23.14 -4.73
C GLY A 120 -14.38 -21.89 -5.08
N ALA A 121 -13.86 -21.78 -6.30
CA ALA A 121 -13.22 -20.56 -6.80
C ALA A 121 -14.23 -19.40 -6.91
N PHE A 122 -15.42 -19.62 -7.48
CA PHE A 122 -16.48 -18.60 -7.56
C PHE A 122 -16.99 -18.18 -6.18
N VAL A 123 -17.23 -19.14 -5.28
CA VAL A 123 -17.62 -18.85 -3.89
C VAL A 123 -16.54 -18.01 -3.19
N THR A 124 -15.27 -18.33 -3.42
CA THR A 124 -14.15 -17.55 -2.88
C THR A 124 -14.13 -16.13 -3.44
N ILE A 125 -14.36 -15.94 -4.74
CA ILE A 125 -14.44 -14.61 -5.35
C ILE A 125 -15.59 -13.81 -4.74
N ALA A 126 -16.80 -14.38 -4.69
CA ALA A 126 -17.99 -13.72 -4.15
C ALA A 126 -17.79 -13.27 -2.69
N LYS A 127 -17.33 -14.17 -1.82
CA LYS A 127 -17.02 -13.85 -0.41
C LYS A 127 -15.91 -12.80 -0.29
N SER A 128 -14.91 -12.84 -1.16
CA SER A 128 -13.81 -11.85 -1.14
C SER A 128 -14.24 -10.48 -1.64
N ALA A 129 -15.10 -10.43 -2.67
CA ALA A 129 -15.70 -9.19 -3.18
C ALA A 129 -16.58 -8.53 -2.12
N PHE A 130 -17.43 -9.30 -1.42
CA PHE A 130 -18.29 -8.77 -0.36
C PHE A 130 -17.49 -8.25 0.85
N ARG A 131 -16.46 -8.99 1.30
CA ARG A 131 -15.68 -8.61 2.49
C ARG A 131 -14.75 -7.42 2.26
N ARG A 132 -14.42 -7.08 1.01
CA ARG A 132 -13.38 -6.08 0.69
C ARG A 132 -13.82 -4.64 1.00
N PRO A 133 -15.00 -4.14 0.58
CA PRO A 133 -15.44 -2.80 0.92
C PRO A 133 -15.51 -2.56 2.44
N PRO A 134 -16.18 -3.38 3.27
CA PRO A 134 -16.25 -3.14 4.72
C PRO A 134 -14.89 -3.10 5.40
N ARG A 135 -13.94 -3.94 4.97
CA ARG A 135 -12.57 -3.97 5.50
C ARG A 135 -11.74 -2.73 5.19
N LEU A 136 -12.06 -2.02 4.10
CA LEU A 136 -11.40 -0.75 3.76
C LEU A 136 -12.17 0.43 4.36
N ILE A 137 -13.50 0.41 4.26
CA ILE A 137 -14.38 1.49 4.69
C ILE A 137 -14.35 1.65 6.21
N PHE A 138 -14.56 0.59 7.01
CA PHE A 138 -14.68 0.76 8.46
C PHE A 138 -13.42 1.35 9.12
N PRO A 139 -12.20 0.83 8.86
CA PRO A 139 -11.00 1.42 9.46
C PRO A 139 -10.75 2.85 8.94
N ALA A 140 -11.00 3.12 7.66
CA ALA A 140 -10.85 4.46 7.09
C ALA A 140 -11.83 5.46 7.70
N THR A 141 -13.09 5.06 7.97
CA THR A 141 -14.09 5.88 8.67
C THR A 141 -13.66 6.17 10.09
N ILE A 142 -13.07 5.20 10.81
CA ILE A 142 -12.54 5.46 12.16
C ILE A 142 -11.39 6.47 12.09
N ALA A 143 -10.47 6.33 11.13
CA ALA A 143 -9.38 7.29 10.93
C ALA A 143 -9.90 8.69 10.57
N LEU A 144 -10.94 8.77 9.73
CA LEU A 144 -11.66 10.00 9.42
C LEU A 144 -12.22 10.66 10.68
N ILE A 145 -12.96 9.92 11.51
CA ILE A 145 -13.55 10.46 12.75
C ILE A 145 -12.45 10.95 13.69
N ILE A 146 -11.35 10.21 13.83
CA ILE A 146 -10.20 10.63 14.66
C ILE A 146 -9.60 11.93 14.12
N SER A 147 -9.33 12.01 12.82
CA SER A 147 -8.77 13.23 12.20
C SER A 147 -9.71 14.42 12.37
N TRP A 148 -11.03 14.20 12.20
CA TRP A 148 -12.06 15.20 12.43
C TRP A 148 -12.06 15.71 13.88
N VAL A 149 -12.04 14.80 14.87
CA VAL A 149 -11.97 15.15 16.30
C VAL A 149 -10.72 15.96 16.59
N VAL A 150 -9.56 15.52 16.10
CA VAL A 150 -8.29 16.24 16.28
C VAL A 150 -8.33 17.64 15.65
N ALA A 151 -9.02 17.80 14.52
CA ALA A 151 -9.25 19.10 13.91
C ALA A 151 -10.09 20.00 14.81
N GLN A 152 -11.20 19.52 15.38
CA GLN A 152 -12.05 20.31 16.28
C GLN A 152 -11.31 20.80 17.54
N PHE A 153 -10.31 20.05 18.02
CA PHE A 153 -9.46 20.45 19.15
C PHE A 153 -8.26 21.34 18.74
N GLY A 154 -8.21 21.79 17.48
CA GLY A 154 -7.14 22.66 17.00
C GLY A 154 -5.81 21.95 16.76
N GLY A 155 -5.80 20.62 16.61
CA GLY A 155 -4.56 19.85 16.48
C GLY A 155 -3.69 20.24 15.27
N PHE A 156 -4.30 20.76 14.22
CA PHE A 156 -3.63 21.18 12.98
C PHE A 156 -3.20 22.66 12.97
N ILE A 157 -3.47 23.43 14.03
CA ILE A 157 -3.12 24.87 14.09
C ILE A 157 -1.63 25.10 13.82
N VAL A 158 -0.77 24.25 14.39
CA VAL A 158 0.69 24.34 14.22
C VAL A 158 1.09 24.06 12.77
N ALA A 159 0.47 23.06 12.11
CA ALA A 159 0.70 22.80 10.69
C ALA A 159 0.30 23.99 9.82
N ASN A 160 -0.87 24.57 10.06
CA ASN A 160 -1.42 25.72 9.31
C ASN A 160 -0.54 26.98 9.42
N ARG A 161 0.27 27.08 10.48
CA ARG A 161 1.15 28.23 10.75
C ARG A 161 2.63 27.96 10.50
N SER A 162 2.99 26.75 10.07
CA SER A 162 4.38 26.37 9.82
C SER A 162 4.94 26.90 8.50
N ASP A 163 6.26 27.05 8.42
CA ASP A 163 6.98 27.35 7.17
C ASP A 163 6.85 26.24 6.10
N CYS A 164 6.37 25.06 6.48
CA CYS A 164 6.11 23.95 5.57
C CYS A 164 4.83 24.16 4.76
N TRP A 165 5.00 24.53 3.48
CA TRP A 165 3.88 24.73 2.55
C TRP A 165 2.99 23.50 2.42
N TRP A 166 3.56 22.30 2.31
CA TRP A 166 2.76 21.08 2.13
C TRP A 166 1.93 20.73 3.37
N CYS A 167 2.48 20.92 4.58
CA CYS A 167 1.72 20.73 5.81
C CYS A 167 0.53 21.71 5.91
N ARG A 168 0.70 22.95 5.44
CA ARG A 168 -0.40 23.93 5.35
C ARG A 168 -1.44 23.51 4.32
N TYR A 169 -1.01 23.17 3.10
CA TYR A 169 -1.90 22.76 2.02
C TYR A 169 -2.71 21.50 2.37
N ALA A 170 -2.08 20.53 3.04
CA ALA A 170 -2.71 19.26 3.35
C ALA A 170 -3.47 19.25 4.69
N ALA A 171 -3.37 20.29 5.51
CA ALA A 171 -4.10 20.37 6.78
C ALA A 171 -5.53 20.91 6.55
N PRO A 172 -6.50 20.47 7.37
CA PRO A 172 -7.88 20.91 7.21
C PRO A 172 -8.08 22.37 7.64
N ASP A 173 -8.83 23.11 6.83
CA ASP A 173 -9.47 24.36 7.23
C ASP A 173 -10.85 24.05 7.83
N LEU A 174 -11.06 24.45 9.08
CA LEU A 174 -12.33 24.30 9.78
C LEU A 174 -13.35 25.33 9.29
N GLU A 175 -14.61 24.91 9.19
CA GLU A 175 -15.73 25.83 8.94
C GLU A 175 -15.99 26.75 10.14
N ASP A 176 -16.67 27.87 9.89
CA ASP A 176 -16.95 28.92 10.89
C ASP A 176 -17.78 28.44 12.10
N SER A 177 -18.42 27.27 12.01
CA SER A 177 -19.23 26.74 13.11
C SER A 177 -19.15 25.22 13.24
N PHE A 178 -19.22 24.76 14.48
CA PHE A 178 -19.23 23.32 14.80
C PHE A 178 -20.40 22.58 14.11
N TRP A 179 -21.55 23.22 13.95
CA TRP A 179 -22.68 22.62 13.25
C TRP A 179 -22.41 22.41 11.76
N LYS A 180 -21.74 23.35 11.09
CA LYS A 180 -21.29 23.15 9.71
C LYS A 180 -20.30 22.01 9.62
N GLU A 181 -19.33 21.92 10.54
CA GLU A 181 -18.36 20.83 10.62
C GLU A 181 -19.01 19.46 10.85
N LEU A 182 -20.06 19.39 11.67
CA LEU A 182 -20.82 18.15 11.91
C LEU A 182 -21.58 17.69 10.66
N LEU A 183 -22.16 18.62 9.90
CA LEU A 183 -22.82 18.32 8.62
C LEU A 183 -21.81 17.99 7.51
N ARG A 184 -20.60 18.56 7.59
CA ARG A 184 -19.51 18.30 6.64
C ARG A 184 -18.91 16.91 6.79
N LEU A 185 -19.02 16.29 7.96
CA LEU A 185 -18.51 14.93 8.22
C LEU A 185 -19.13 13.84 7.32
N PRO A 186 -20.47 13.66 7.25
CA PRO A 186 -21.08 12.69 6.33
C PRO A 186 -20.84 13.03 4.85
N MET A 187 -20.74 14.33 4.50
CA MET A 187 -20.40 14.75 3.14
C MET A 187 -18.97 14.36 2.77
N ASN A 188 -18.01 14.51 3.68
CA ASN A 188 -16.63 14.03 3.49
C ASN A 188 -16.53 12.52 3.40
N PHE A 189 -17.31 11.79 4.21
CA PHE A 189 -17.39 10.34 4.06
C PHE A 189 -17.86 9.96 2.65
N LEU A 190 -18.92 10.62 2.15
CA LEU A 190 -19.42 10.36 0.79
C LEU A 190 -18.40 10.76 -0.28
N SER A 191 -17.75 11.92 -0.16
CA SER A 191 -16.75 12.39 -1.14
C SER A 191 -15.55 11.44 -1.22
N THR A 192 -15.11 10.88 -0.09
CA THR A 192 -14.00 9.93 -0.03
C THR A 192 -14.26 8.70 -0.92
N TRP A 193 -15.50 8.21 -0.95
CA TRP A 193 -15.87 7.00 -1.69
C TRP A 193 -16.52 7.27 -3.05
N THR A 194 -16.72 8.54 -3.43
CA THR A 194 -17.30 8.93 -4.74
C THR A 194 -16.30 9.68 -5.62
N THR A 195 -15.60 10.69 -5.08
CA THR A 195 -14.62 11.50 -5.79
C THR A 195 -13.17 11.22 -5.37
N GLY A 196 -12.98 10.49 -4.26
CA GLY A 196 -11.66 10.23 -3.69
C GLY A 196 -11.10 11.39 -2.88
N TYR A 197 -11.90 12.44 -2.63
CA TYR A 197 -11.48 13.62 -1.88
C TYR A 197 -11.86 13.51 -0.40
N MET A 198 -10.93 13.86 0.49
CA MET A 198 -11.05 13.71 1.94
C MET A 198 -10.41 14.94 2.62
N ALA A 199 -11.22 15.91 3.05
CA ALA A 199 -10.74 17.20 3.58
C ALA A 199 -9.86 17.11 4.84
N TYR A 200 -10.04 16.10 5.71
CA TYR A 200 -9.28 15.96 6.95
C TYR A 200 -7.99 15.13 6.78
N ASP A 201 -7.83 14.41 5.67
CA ASP A 201 -6.66 13.58 5.36
C ASP A 201 -6.59 13.22 3.86
N ASP A 202 -5.88 14.07 3.11
CA ASP A 202 -5.68 13.91 1.66
C ASP A 202 -5.11 12.53 1.30
N HIS A 203 -4.34 11.89 2.18
CA HIS A 203 -3.70 10.59 1.96
C HIS A 203 -4.69 9.46 1.65
N GLN A 204 -5.95 9.56 2.07
CA GLN A 204 -6.95 8.52 1.83
C GLN A 204 -7.38 8.37 0.36
N TRP A 205 -6.99 9.29 -0.53
CA TRP A 205 -7.36 9.31 -1.94
C TRP A 205 -7.13 7.97 -2.68
N ALA A 206 -6.12 7.19 -2.28
CA ALA A 206 -5.77 5.94 -2.96
C ALA A 206 -6.71 4.76 -2.60
N LEU A 207 -7.54 4.87 -1.56
CA LEU A 207 -8.43 3.78 -1.12
C LEU A 207 -9.50 3.44 -2.15
N LEU A 208 -10.15 4.45 -2.74
CA LEU A 208 -11.21 4.26 -3.74
C LEU A 208 -10.65 3.59 -5.03
N PRO A 209 -9.55 4.07 -5.65
CA PRO A 209 -8.93 3.38 -6.78
C PRO A 209 -8.48 1.95 -6.48
N LEU A 210 -7.97 1.67 -5.26
CA LEU A 210 -7.60 0.31 -4.84
C LEU A 210 -8.83 -0.60 -4.72
N LEU A 211 -9.95 -0.07 -4.22
CA LEU A 211 -11.22 -0.81 -4.15
C LEU A 211 -11.71 -1.15 -5.56
N LEU A 212 -11.78 -0.16 -6.46
CA LEU A 212 -12.20 -0.36 -7.85
C LEU A 212 -11.31 -1.38 -8.58
N SER A 213 -9.99 -1.31 -8.37
CA SER A 213 -9.04 -2.27 -8.94
C SER A 213 -9.24 -3.68 -8.42
N SER A 214 -9.60 -3.85 -7.15
CA SER A 214 -9.93 -5.17 -6.62
C SER A 214 -11.22 -5.73 -7.22
N MET A 215 -12.21 -4.89 -7.52
CA MET A 215 -13.45 -5.31 -8.20
C MET A 215 -13.19 -5.70 -9.65
N LEU A 216 -12.35 -4.94 -10.36
CA LEU A 216 -11.87 -5.32 -11.70
C LEU A 216 -11.27 -6.73 -11.68
N VAL A 217 -10.39 -7.03 -10.72
CA VAL A 217 -9.78 -8.35 -10.56
C VAL A 217 -10.83 -9.44 -10.35
N TYR A 218 -11.81 -9.23 -9.48
CA TYR A 218 -12.87 -10.22 -9.24
C TYR A 218 -13.75 -10.46 -10.47
N ILE A 219 -14.10 -9.42 -11.21
CA ILE A 219 -14.87 -9.52 -12.46
C ILE A 219 -14.06 -10.27 -13.51
N THR A 220 -12.80 -9.89 -13.72
CA THR A 220 -11.91 -10.56 -14.68
C THR A 220 -11.71 -12.03 -14.34
N LEU A 221 -11.49 -12.38 -13.07
CA LEU A 221 -11.33 -13.78 -12.66
C LEU A 221 -12.61 -14.58 -12.89
N SER A 222 -13.77 -14.00 -12.60
CA SER A 222 -15.07 -14.65 -12.83
C SER A 222 -15.29 -14.91 -14.32
N ALA A 223 -15.01 -13.92 -15.17
CA ALA A 223 -15.15 -14.03 -16.62
C ALA A 223 -14.13 -15.01 -17.25
N THR A 224 -12.93 -15.11 -16.68
CA THR A 224 -11.83 -15.94 -17.24
C THR A 224 -11.67 -17.30 -16.56
N MET A 225 -12.62 -17.71 -15.70
CA MET A 225 -12.48 -18.92 -14.88
C MET A 225 -12.34 -20.21 -15.70
N PHE A 226 -13.04 -20.30 -16.83
CA PHE A 226 -13.03 -21.46 -17.72
C PHE A 226 -12.04 -21.33 -18.89
N VAL A 227 -11.36 -20.19 -18.99
CA VAL A 227 -10.43 -19.91 -20.09
C VAL A 227 -9.13 -20.66 -19.85
N LYS A 228 -8.63 -21.38 -20.87
CA LYS A 228 -7.33 -22.07 -20.78
C LYS A 228 -6.22 -21.05 -20.51
N PHE A 229 -5.22 -21.47 -19.74
CA PHE A 229 -4.10 -20.62 -19.32
C PHE A 229 -3.50 -19.76 -20.45
N ARG A 230 -3.23 -20.34 -21.63
CA ARG A 230 -2.65 -19.60 -22.77
C ARG A 230 -3.53 -18.41 -23.22
N TYR A 231 -4.84 -18.63 -23.36
CA TYR A 231 -5.77 -17.58 -23.75
C TYR A 231 -6.01 -16.58 -22.61
N ARG A 232 -5.96 -17.03 -21.36
CA ARG A 232 -6.05 -16.12 -20.20
C ARG A 232 -4.86 -15.17 -20.12
N VAL A 233 -3.64 -15.65 -20.43
CA VAL A 233 -2.46 -14.81 -20.59
C VAL A 233 -2.63 -13.80 -21.72
N LEU A 234 -3.19 -14.21 -22.87
CA LEU A 234 -3.51 -13.27 -23.97
C LEU A 234 -4.51 -12.19 -23.53
N ILE A 235 -5.54 -12.54 -22.75
CA ILE A 235 -6.48 -11.57 -22.18
C ILE A 235 -5.76 -10.58 -21.27
N TYR A 236 -4.88 -11.06 -20.37
CA TYR A 236 -4.09 -10.18 -19.50
C TYR A 236 -3.20 -9.23 -20.31
N ILE A 237 -2.51 -9.74 -21.33
CA ILE A 237 -1.68 -8.91 -22.23
C ILE A 237 -2.54 -7.87 -22.96
N GLY A 238 -3.69 -8.27 -23.50
CA GLY A 238 -4.63 -7.35 -24.15
C GLY A 238 -5.11 -6.24 -23.20
N MET A 239 -5.48 -6.59 -21.97
CA MET A 239 -5.87 -5.61 -20.94
C MET A 239 -4.72 -4.68 -20.56
N MET A 240 -3.50 -5.19 -20.42
CA MET A 240 -2.32 -4.35 -20.14
C MET A 240 -2.05 -3.37 -21.29
N LEU A 241 -2.15 -3.81 -22.55
CA LEU A 241 -2.00 -2.94 -23.71
C LEU A 241 -3.10 -1.87 -23.77
N TYR A 242 -4.35 -2.25 -23.47
CA TYR A 242 -5.47 -1.31 -23.37
C TYR A 242 -5.23 -0.24 -22.30
N PHE A 243 -4.89 -0.63 -21.07
CA PHE A 243 -4.59 0.32 -19.99
C PHE A 243 -3.28 1.09 -20.19
N HIS A 244 -2.38 0.57 -21.03
CA HIS A 244 -1.19 1.31 -21.44
C HIS A 244 -1.56 2.51 -22.32
N GLN A 245 -2.54 2.35 -23.21
CA GLN A 245 -3.02 3.40 -24.12
C GLN A 245 -3.96 4.41 -23.45
N ASP A 246 -4.72 3.96 -22.45
CA ASP A 246 -5.67 4.82 -21.73
C ASP A 246 -4.98 5.94 -20.95
N ALA A 247 -5.26 7.20 -21.30
CA ALA A 247 -4.71 8.39 -20.64
C ALA A 247 -5.44 8.78 -19.34
N THR A 248 -6.48 8.03 -18.94
CA THR A 248 -7.21 8.28 -17.70
C THR A 248 -6.29 8.32 -16.48
N LYS A 249 -6.60 9.23 -15.56
CA LYS A 249 -5.78 9.51 -14.37
C LYS A 249 -5.54 8.23 -13.54
N ASN A 250 -4.27 7.96 -13.26
CA ASN A 250 -3.80 6.85 -12.42
C ASN A 250 -4.00 5.43 -12.99
N THR A 251 -4.43 5.27 -14.24
CA THR A 251 -4.67 3.94 -14.85
C THR A 251 -3.42 3.06 -14.78
N GLU A 252 -2.24 3.64 -15.00
CA GLU A 252 -0.94 2.96 -14.89
C GLU A 252 -0.57 2.53 -13.48
N THR A 253 -1.05 3.25 -12.46
CA THR A 253 -0.73 2.97 -11.06
C THR A 253 -1.63 1.88 -10.50
N PHE A 254 -2.89 1.83 -10.92
CA PHE A 254 -3.90 0.95 -10.32
C PHE A 254 -4.32 -0.21 -11.23
N GLN A 255 -5.05 0.05 -12.31
CA GLN A 255 -5.62 -0.97 -13.17
C GLN A 255 -4.54 -1.81 -13.86
N LEU A 256 -3.53 -1.16 -14.44
CA LEU A 256 -2.42 -1.84 -15.11
C LEU A 256 -1.67 -2.76 -14.14
N GLN A 257 -1.35 -2.25 -12.95
CA GLN A 257 -0.64 -3.01 -11.91
C GLN A 257 -1.48 -4.14 -11.33
N ALA A 258 -2.79 -3.94 -11.17
CA ALA A 258 -3.69 -4.99 -10.73
C ALA A 258 -3.75 -6.15 -11.75
N VAL A 259 -3.79 -5.84 -13.05
CA VAL A 259 -3.72 -6.86 -14.12
C VAL A 259 -2.36 -7.55 -14.13
N TYR A 260 -1.26 -6.80 -13.99
CA TYR A 260 0.08 -7.37 -13.89
C TYR A 260 0.23 -8.30 -12.68
N GLY A 261 -0.38 -7.94 -11.55
CA GLY A 261 -0.50 -8.78 -10.36
C GLY A 261 -1.24 -10.08 -10.62
N MET A 262 -2.38 -10.04 -11.33
CA MET A 262 -3.11 -11.25 -11.73
C MET A 262 -2.25 -12.16 -12.63
N LEU A 263 -1.56 -11.58 -13.61
CA LEU A 263 -0.68 -12.30 -14.53
C LEU A 263 0.43 -13.05 -13.77
N LEU A 264 1.16 -12.37 -12.88
CA LEU A 264 2.21 -13.01 -12.08
C LEU A 264 1.65 -14.04 -11.08
N SER A 265 0.46 -13.80 -10.53
CA SER A 265 -0.23 -14.77 -9.67
C SER A 265 -0.56 -16.05 -10.43
N ASP A 266 -1.01 -15.93 -11.68
CA ASP A 266 -1.30 -17.08 -12.52
C ASP A 266 -0.02 -17.83 -12.96
N PHE A 267 1.05 -17.10 -13.27
CA PHE A 267 2.37 -17.69 -13.55
C PHE A 267 2.95 -18.45 -12.36
N SER A 268 2.66 -18.03 -11.12
CA SER A 268 3.15 -18.71 -9.92
C SER A 268 2.70 -20.18 -9.83
N TYR A 269 1.60 -20.54 -10.49
CA TYR A 269 1.08 -21.90 -10.56
C TYR A 269 1.51 -22.69 -11.80
N ASN A 270 2.35 -22.13 -12.66
CA ASN A 270 2.88 -22.83 -13.83
C ASN A 270 4.07 -23.70 -13.45
N LYS A 271 3.88 -25.03 -13.48
CA LYS A 271 4.92 -26.02 -13.13
C LYS A 271 6.16 -25.93 -14.02
N ALA A 272 5.99 -25.70 -15.32
CA ALA A 272 7.12 -25.63 -16.26
C ALA A 272 8.01 -24.41 -15.98
N LEU A 273 7.39 -23.28 -15.66
CA LEU A 273 8.11 -22.07 -15.28
C LEU A 273 8.87 -22.25 -13.97
N ASN A 274 8.22 -22.81 -12.95
CA ASN A 274 8.85 -23.06 -11.65
C ASN A 274 10.02 -24.05 -11.75
N GLY A 275 9.87 -25.13 -12.53
CA GLY A 275 10.98 -26.06 -12.79
C GLY A 275 12.16 -25.36 -13.45
N TRP A 276 11.91 -24.53 -14.47
CA TRP A 276 12.98 -23.75 -15.11
C TRP A 276 13.74 -22.83 -14.13
N ILE A 277 13.02 -22.17 -13.20
CA ILE A 277 13.62 -21.27 -12.19
C ILE A 277 14.55 -22.02 -11.23
N GLU A 278 14.20 -23.26 -10.89
CA GLU A 278 14.96 -24.12 -9.99
C GLU A 278 16.19 -24.72 -10.71
N ASP A 279 16.01 -25.19 -11.95
CA ASP A 279 17.02 -25.92 -12.70
C ASP A 279 18.08 -25.03 -13.37
N HIS A 280 17.80 -23.74 -13.63
CA HIS A 280 18.67 -22.85 -14.40
C HIS A 280 19.19 -21.63 -13.61
N PRO A 281 20.08 -21.80 -12.62
CA PRO A 281 20.55 -20.71 -11.76
C PRO A 281 21.37 -19.65 -12.52
N ARG A 282 22.11 -20.03 -13.58
CA ARG A 282 22.86 -19.07 -14.42
C ARG A 282 21.93 -18.24 -15.30
N GLY A 283 21.01 -18.89 -16.01
CA GLY A 283 20.02 -18.21 -16.86
C GLY A 283 19.14 -17.24 -16.07
N ARG A 284 18.73 -17.66 -14.87
CA ARG A 284 18.04 -16.80 -13.90
C ARG A 284 18.84 -15.54 -13.55
N LYS A 285 20.12 -15.66 -13.19
CA LYS A 285 20.97 -14.50 -12.86
C LYS A 285 21.15 -13.56 -14.05
N MET A 286 21.34 -14.12 -15.25
CA MET A 286 21.44 -13.35 -16.49
C MET A 286 20.16 -12.57 -16.80
N LEU A 287 18.99 -13.06 -16.37
CA LEU A 287 17.72 -12.34 -16.49
C LEU A 287 17.50 -11.34 -15.35
N THR A 288 17.70 -11.75 -14.10
CA THR A 288 17.34 -10.95 -12.93
C THR A 288 18.25 -9.74 -12.73
N ILE A 289 19.55 -9.84 -13.06
CA ILE A 289 20.50 -8.74 -12.86
C ILE A 289 20.16 -7.55 -13.77
N PRO A 290 20.03 -7.71 -15.10
CA PRO A 290 19.62 -6.61 -15.98
C PRO A 290 18.25 -6.04 -15.59
N LEU A 291 17.25 -6.89 -15.34
CA LEU A 291 15.92 -6.44 -14.92
C LEU A 291 15.97 -5.58 -13.64
N THR A 292 16.82 -5.96 -12.68
CA THR A 292 17.00 -5.19 -11.45
C THR A 292 17.70 -3.87 -11.72
N VAL A 293 18.80 -3.87 -12.48
CA VAL A 293 19.57 -2.66 -12.78
C VAL A 293 18.72 -1.66 -13.59
N PHE A 294 18.11 -2.12 -14.69
CA PHE A 294 17.21 -1.28 -15.49
C PHE A 294 15.99 -0.84 -14.70
N GLY A 295 15.39 -1.74 -13.92
CA GLY A 295 14.25 -1.41 -13.05
C GLY A 295 14.59 -0.31 -12.04
N LEU A 296 15.75 -0.38 -11.38
CA LEU A 296 16.19 0.65 -10.43
C LEU A 296 16.55 1.97 -11.10
N LEU A 297 17.18 1.94 -12.28
CA LEU A 297 17.48 3.15 -13.05
C LEU A 297 16.19 3.83 -13.52
N ILE A 298 15.23 3.07 -14.04
CA ILE A 298 13.94 3.60 -14.49
C ILE A 298 13.13 4.11 -13.28
N ALA A 299 13.16 3.38 -12.16
CA ALA A 299 12.57 3.82 -10.90
C ALA A 299 13.15 5.15 -10.40
N SER A 300 14.34 5.55 -10.87
CA SER A 300 14.98 6.79 -10.43
C SER A 300 14.43 8.03 -11.12
N TYR A 301 13.53 7.91 -12.09
CA TYR A 301 12.96 9.06 -12.80
C TYR A 301 12.45 10.13 -11.82
N PRO A 302 12.82 11.41 -11.92
CA PRO A 302 12.35 12.46 -11.01
C PRO A 302 10.83 12.69 -11.06
N GLY A 303 10.31 13.33 -10.02
CA GLY A 303 8.95 13.88 -10.03
C GLY A 303 8.90 15.24 -10.70
N GLU A 304 9.89 16.08 -10.39
CA GLU A 304 9.99 17.47 -10.79
C GLU A 304 11.27 17.70 -11.59
N HIS A 305 11.21 18.65 -12.53
CA HIS A 305 12.35 19.11 -13.33
C HIS A 305 13.27 17.99 -13.88
N PRO A 306 12.73 17.00 -14.61
CA PRO A 306 13.55 15.95 -15.20
C PRO A 306 14.65 16.46 -16.15
N GLU A 307 14.49 17.66 -16.69
CA GLU A 307 15.42 18.33 -17.59
C GLU A 307 16.77 18.70 -16.94
N TRP A 308 16.82 18.91 -15.62
CA TRP A 308 18.01 19.44 -14.92
C TRP A 308 19.22 18.47 -14.83
N ALA A 309 19.05 17.18 -15.16
CA ALA A 309 20.17 16.25 -15.22
C ALA A 309 20.17 15.43 -16.52
N GLY A 310 21.36 15.18 -17.09
CA GLY A 310 21.49 14.51 -18.39
C GLY A 310 20.82 13.13 -18.45
N TRP A 311 20.93 12.32 -17.39
CA TRP A 311 20.31 10.99 -17.32
C TRP A 311 18.78 11.06 -17.25
N SER A 312 18.21 12.00 -16.50
CA SER A 312 16.76 12.16 -16.38
C SER A 312 16.16 12.85 -17.59
N ASN A 313 16.91 13.76 -18.23
CA ASN A 313 16.51 14.42 -19.46
C ASN A 313 16.47 13.42 -20.64
N LEU A 314 17.43 12.49 -20.69
CA LEU A 314 17.40 11.38 -21.65
C LEU A 314 16.12 10.56 -21.48
N MET A 315 15.76 10.22 -20.24
CA MET A 315 14.50 9.52 -19.95
C MET A 315 13.29 10.39 -20.32
N PHE A 316 13.28 11.68 -20.00
CA PHE A 316 12.17 12.56 -20.35
C PHE A 316 11.91 12.60 -21.85
N LYS A 317 12.96 12.77 -22.66
CA LYS A 317 12.88 12.71 -24.13
C LYS A 317 12.45 11.35 -24.62
N ALA A 318 13.00 10.26 -24.09
CA ALA A 318 12.61 8.90 -24.47
C ALA A 318 11.14 8.61 -24.12
N GLY A 319 10.63 9.12 -23.00
CA GLY A 319 9.27 8.93 -22.53
C GLY A 319 8.22 9.47 -23.50
N GLN A 320 8.53 10.56 -24.22
CA GLN A 320 7.65 11.13 -25.25
C GLN A 320 7.45 10.20 -26.45
N TYR A 321 8.38 9.27 -26.69
CA TYR A 321 8.28 8.27 -27.78
C TYR A 321 7.77 6.91 -27.29
N ILE A 322 8.04 6.56 -26.04
CA ILE A 322 7.68 5.26 -25.46
C ILE A 322 6.21 5.25 -25.01
N PHE A 323 5.73 6.35 -24.46
CA PHE A 323 4.40 6.44 -23.88
C PHE A 323 3.43 7.21 -24.79
N PRO A 324 2.12 6.90 -24.75
CA PRO A 324 1.11 7.67 -25.48
C PRO A 324 1.11 9.16 -25.07
N PRO A 325 0.60 10.05 -25.92
CA PRO A 325 0.48 11.46 -25.57
C PRO A 325 -0.49 11.68 -24.39
N GLU A 326 -0.35 12.82 -23.71
CA GLU A 326 -1.23 13.26 -22.60
C GLU A 326 -1.24 12.37 -21.34
N VAL A 327 -0.28 11.45 -21.21
CA VAL A 327 -0.14 10.60 -20.01
C VAL A 327 0.82 11.20 -18.98
N ASN A 328 0.67 10.78 -17.72
CA ASN A 328 1.63 11.09 -16.68
C ASN A 328 2.91 10.23 -16.84
N ILE A 329 3.91 10.77 -17.54
CA ILE A 329 5.20 10.09 -17.83
C ILE A 329 5.86 9.53 -16.56
N GLY A 330 5.84 10.30 -15.47
CA GLY A 330 6.47 9.88 -14.22
C GLY A 330 5.83 8.64 -13.59
N LYS A 331 4.51 8.56 -13.58
CA LYS A 331 3.79 7.37 -13.11
C LYS A 331 3.95 6.19 -14.06
N ARG A 332 4.05 6.43 -15.38
CA ARG A 332 4.31 5.38 -16.37
C ARG A 332 5.69 4.75 -16.21
N TYR A 333 6.72 5.57 -15.99
CA TYR A 333 8.05 5.06 -15.64
C TYR A 333 8.04 4.29 -14.32
N THR A 334 7.30 4.79 -13.32
CA THR A 334 7.14 4.07 -12.04
C THR A 334 6.49 2.70 -12.25
N ALA A 335 5.40 2.63 -13.00
CA ALA A 335 4.72 1.36 -13.32
C ALA A 335 5.67 0.38 -14.02
N LEU A 336 6.34 0.82 -15.09
CA LEU A 336 7.31 -0.01 -15.80
C LEU A 336 8.46 -0.47 -14.91
N ALA A 337 9.01 0.41 -14.09
CA ALA A 337 10.09 0.07 -13.17
C ALA A 337 9.66 -1.00 -12.16
N ILE A 338 8.46 -0.86 -11.61
CA ILE A 338 7.90 -1.84 -10.66
C ILE A 338 7.63 -3.17 -11.33
N ASP A 339 7.12 -3.18 -12.57
CA ASP A 339 6.97 -4.42 -13.34
C ASP A 339 8.31 -5.14 -13.49
N LEU A 340 9.39 -4.43 -13.87
CA LEU A 340 10.73 -5.00 -14.02
C LEU A 340 11.33 -5.50 -12.69
N ILE A 341 11.22 -4.70 -11.62
CA ILE A 341 11.74 -5.05 -10.29
C ILE A 341 11.00 -6.26 -9.73
N ILE A 342 9.67 -6.28 -9.80
CA ILE A 342 8.85 -7.38 -9.31
C ILE A 342 9.07 -8.63 -10.15
N LEU A 343 9.24 -8.52 -11.47
CA LEU A 343 9.62 -9.65 -12.32
C LEU A 343 10.97 -10.22 -11.89
N ALA A 344 11.96 -9.36 -11.61
CA ALA A 344 13.26 -9.79 -11.12
C ALA A 344 13.15 -10.51 -9.76
N ILE A 345 12.33 -10.00 -8.84
CA ILE A 345 12.04 -10.65 -7.55
C ILE A 345 11.32 -11.99 -7.78
N PHE A 346 10.36 -12.04 -8.69
CA PHE A 346 9.61 -13.25 -9.04
C PHE A 346 10.55 -14.36 -9.52
N PHE A 347 11.54 -14.01 -10.33
CA PHE A 347 12.55 -14.95 -10.80
C PHE A 347 13.69 -15.19 -9.81
N SER A 348 13.87 -14.40 -8.74
CA SER A 348 15.02 -14.52 -7.82
C SER A 348 14.63 -15.09 -6.44
N PRO A 349 14.96 -16.37 -6.13
CA PRO A 349 14.72 -16.94 -4.80
C PRO A 349 15.42 -16.18 -3.68
N SER A 350 16.65 -15.72 -3.90
CA SER A 350 17.40 -14.95 -2.90
C SER A 350 16.72 -13.62 -2.54
N ALA A 351 16.11 -12.95 -3.53
CA ALA A 351 15.33 -11.73 -3.28
C ALA A 351 14.06 -12.04 -2.49
N LYS A 352 13.35 -13.14 -2.82
CA LYS A 352 12.18 -13.58 -2.05
C LYS A 352 12.54 -13.94 -0.60
N ASP A 353 13.69 -14.58 -0.38
CA ASP A 353 14.18 -14.92 0.95
C ASP A 353 14.53 -13.66 1.76
N PHE A 354 15.20 -12.67 1.14
CA PHE A 354 15.47 -11.38 1.76
C PHE A 354 14.17 -10.66 2.18
N LEU A 355 13.19 -10.59 1.28
CA LEU A 355 11.88 -9.99 1.56
C LEU A 355 11.10 -10.76 2.63
N SER A 356 11.35 -12.05 2.79
CA SER A 356 10.72 -12.89 3.81
C SER A 356 11.36 -12.74 5.21
N ASN A 357 12.23 -11.75 5.41
CA ASN A 357 12.81 -11.44 6.71
C ASN A 357 11.72 -11.00 7.72
N ARG A 358 11.88 -11.40 8.98
CA ARG A 358 10.94 -11.13 10.08
C ARG A 358 10.59 -9.64 10.21
N LEU A 359 11.59 -8.75 10.07
CA LEU A 359 11.36 -7.30 10.14
C LEU A 359 10.41 -6.83 9.03
N LEU A 360 10.69 -7.20 7.78
CA LEU A 360 9.88 -6.78 6.63
C LEU A 360 8.46 -7.36 6.68
N LEU A 361 8.32 -8.62 7.13
CA LEU A 361 7.02 -9.23 7.37
C LEU A 361 6.21 -8.50 8.44
N TRP A 362 6.88 -8.07 9.52
CA TRP A 362 6.24 -7.28 10.56
C TRP A 362 5.80 -5.91 10.05
N LEU A 363 6.66 -5.18 9.33
CA LEU A 363 6.30 -3.91 8.68
C LEU A 363 5.12 -4.09 7.71
N GLY A 364 5.10 -5.20 6.96
CA GLY A 364 4.02 -5.55 6.05
C GLY A 364 2.69 -5.84 6.75
N LYS A 365 2.72 -6.45 7.94
CA LYS A 365 1.53 -6.68 8.76
C LYS A 365 0.87 -5.36 9.19
N GLN A 366 1.68 -4.34 9.50
CA GLN A 366 1.19 -3.04 9.96
C GLN A 366 0.93 -2.03 8.83
N SER A 367 1.19 -2.41 7.57
CA SER A 367 1.24 -1.45 6.45
C SER A 367 -0.06 -0.66 6.25
N PHE A 368 -1.21 -1.29 6.46
CA PHE A 368 -2.52 -0.67 6.27
C PHE A 368 -2.83 0.33 7.39
N ALA A 369 -2.54 -0.04 8.64
CA ALA A 369 -2.65 0.86 9.77
C ALA A 369 -1.71 2.07 9.62
N VAL A 370 -0.44 1.85 9.24
CA VAL A 370 0.51 2.93 8.94
C VAL A 370 -0.07 3.87 7.88
N TYR A 371 -0.59 3.33 6.77
CA TYR A 371 -1.23 4.13 5.72
C TYR A 371 -2.35 5.03 6.26
N LEU A 372 -3.19 4.54 7.17
CA LEU A 372 -4.31 5.33 7.71
C LEU A 372 -3.89 6.42 8.71
N ILE A 373 -2.84 6.19 9.50
CA ILE A 373 -2.52 7.08 10.63
C ILE A 373 -1.34 8.03 10.36
N HIS A 374 -0.41 7.66 9.46
CA HIS A 374 0.83 8.42 9.28
C HIS A 374 0.58 9.87 8.83
N GLY A 375 -0.42 10.11 7.97
CA GLY A 375 -0.75 11.45 7.47
C GLY A 375 -1.19 12.40 8.57
N THR A 376 -2.14 11.99 9.41
CA THR A 376 -2.59 12.77 10.58
C THR A 376 -1.47 12.90 11.62
N MET A 377 -0.74 11.82 11.92
CA MET A 377 0.37 11.87 12.86
C MET A 377 1.51 12.78 12.40
N LEU A 378 1.76 12.88 11.10
CA LEU A 378 2.77 13.78 10.55
C LEU A 378 2.33 15.23 10.75
N ARG A 379 1.11 15.56 10.33
CA ARG A 379 0.60 16.94 10.37
C ARG A 379 0.32 17.44 11.79
N VAL A 380 0.12 16.56 12.76
CA VAL A 380 -0.16 16.93 14.15
C VAL A 380 1.06 16.68 15.03
N VAL A 381 1.39 15.40 15.27
CA VAL A 381 2.42 15.01 16.24
C VAL A 381 3.82 15.45 15.79
N LEU A 382 4.20 15.19 14.53
CA LEU A 382 5.53 15.59 14.06
C LEU A 382 5.63 17.11 13.96
N CYS A 383 4.61 17.80 13.47
CA CYS A 383 4.56 19.26 13.50
C CYS A 383 4.73 19.81 14.93
N TRP A 384 4.08 19.23 15.93
CA TRP A 384 4.29 19.65 17.32
C TRP A 384 5.71 19.41 17.83
N MET A 385 6.34 18.31 17.43
CA MET A 385 7.73 18.01 17.79
C MET A 385 8.71 19.02 17.15
N LEU A 386 8.46 19.39 15.89
CA LEU A 386 9.35 20.23 15.09
C LEU A 386 9.14 21.74 15.27
N TYR A 387 7.93 22.18 15.57
CA TYR A 387 7.56 23.61 15.67
C TYR A 387 7.10 24.00 17.09
N GLY A 388 6.74 23.03 17.94
CA GLY A 388 6.18 23.26 19.28
C GLY A 388 4.66 23.10 19.34
N PHE A 389 4.10 23.10 20.56
CA PHE A 389 2.69 22.76 20.80
C PHE A 389 1.71 23.93 20.68
N SER A 390 2.14 25.17 20.90
CA SER A 390 1.24 26.32 21.07
C SER A 390 0.79 26.97 19.77
N GLY A 391 1.57 26.87 18.69
CA GLY A 391 1.34 27.66 17.47
C GLY A 391 1.38 29.18 17.72
N GLN A 392 2.02 29.59 18.83
CA GLN A 392 2.20 30.97 19.33
C GLN A 392 3.71 31.24 19.51
N PRO A 393 4.20 32.49 19.38
CA PRO A 393 3.43 33.73 19.23
C PRO A 393 3.08 33.98 17.76
N TRP A 394 1.80 34.01 17.43
CA TRP A 394 1.31 34.39 16.10
C TRP A 394 0.38 35.58 16.26
N GLU A 395 0.85 36.76 15.87
CA GLU A 395 0.08 38.00 15.84
C GLU A 395 -0.29 38.33 14.39
N GLY A 396 -1.42 37.80 13.90
CA GLY A 396 -1.91 38.07 12.54
C GLY A 396 -3.36 37.61 12.35
N SER A 397 -4.11 38.27 11.45
CA SER A 397 -5.52 37.98 11.18
C SER A 397 -5.75 36.60 10.55
N GLU A 398 -7.00 36.11 10.62
CA GLU A 398 -7.42 34.81 10.08
C GLU A 398 -6.98 34.60 8.62
N ALA A 399 -6.65 33.34 8.29
CA ALA A 399 -6.01 32.98 7.03
C ALA A 399 -6.95 33.15 5.83
N ARG A 400 -6.57 34.00 4.88
CA ARG A 400 -7.04 33.95 3.49
C ARG A 400 -5.82 33.97 2.55
N THR A 401 -6.03 33.39 1.39
CA THR A 401 -5.11 32.61 0.55
C THR A 401 -3.95 33.34 -0.15
N ASP A 402 -3.62 34.60 0.17
CA ASP A 402 -2.70 35.38 -0.68
C ASP A 402 -1.85 36.43 0.07
N ASP A 403 -1.15 36.03 1.14
CA ASP A 403 -0.42 36.98 1.99
C ASP A 403 1.00 36.48 2.33
N GLN A 404 2.01 37.33 2.13
CA GLN A 404 3.42 37.07 2.46
C GLN A 404 3.61 37.19 3.99
N ARG A 405 3.36 36.09 4.72
CA ARG A 405 3.37 36.06 6.19
C ARG A 405 4.68 35.51 6.79
N ASP A 406 5.01 35.94 8.02
CA ASP A 406 6.09 35.41 8.85
C ASP A 406 5.73 34.04 9.44
N TRP A 407 6.04 32.96 8.72
CA TRP A 407 5.76 31.58 9.14
C TRP A 407 6.59 31.14 10.34
N ILE A 408 6.07 30.22 11.16
CA ILE A 408 6.84 29.63 12.27
C ILE A 408 7.98 28.79 11.67
N PRO A 409 9.25 29.15 11.94
CA PRO A 409 10.38 28.43 11.37
C PRO A 409 10.57 27.08 12.05
N ILE A 410 11.04 26.10 11.28
CA ILE A 410 11.44 24.79 11.82
C ILE A 410 12.53 24.94 12.89
N ARG A 411 12.45 24.15 13.96
CA ARG A 411 13.50 24.12 14.99
C ARG A 411 14.84 23.65 14.43
N SER A 412 15.90 23.88 15.21
CA SER A 412 17.28 23.56 14.83
C SER A 412 17.44 22.11 14.29
N PRO A 413 18.38 21.87 13.36
CA PRO A 413 18.56 20.56 12.73
C PRO A 413 18.77 19.40 13.71
N GLY A 414 19.37 19.66 14.89
CA GLY A 414 19.54 18.65 15.93
C GLY A 414 18.21 18.13 16.49
N VAL A 415 17.21 19.00 16.65
CA VAL A 415 15.85 18.61 17.06
C VAL A 415 15.21 17.77 15.97
N VAL A 416 15.31 18.21 14.71
CA VAL A 416 14.75 17.48 13.55
C VAL A 416 15.32 16.05 13.46
N ALA A 417 16.64 15.91 13.59
CA ALA A 417 17.34 14.63 13.51
C ALA A 417 16.92 13.63 14.60
N VAL A 418 16.54 14.12 15.79
CA VAL A 418 16.04 13.28 16.89
C VAL A 418 14.54 13.04 16.79
N SER A 419 13.76 14.05 16.40
CA SER A 419 12.31 13.97 16.32
C SER A 419 11.81 13.00 15.24
N ILE A 420 12.46 12.94 14.08
CA ILE A 420 12.02 12.08 12.97
C ILE A 420 12.08 10.58 13.35
N PRO A 421 13.19 10.02 13.86
CA PRO A 421 13.23 8.61 14.28
C PRO A 421 12.26 8.28 15.40
N ILE A 422 12.11 9.18 16.38
CA ILE A 422 11.14 9.01 17.48
C ILE A 422 9.72 8.95 16.92
N TRP A 423 9.38 9.87 16.01
CA TRP A 423 8.08 9.91 15.38
C TRP A 423 7.81 8.64 14.55
N ILE A 424 8.77 8.16 13.76
CA ILE A 424 8.64 6.89 13.02
C ILE A 424 8.36 5.73 14.01
N GLY A 425 9.09 5.66 15.12
CA GLY A 425 8.85 4.68 16.17
C GLY A 425 7.43 4.75 16.75
N LEU A 426 6.94 5.97 17.03
CA LEU A 426 5.57 6.21 17.50
C LEU A 426 4.52 5.80 16.47
N VAL A 427 4.71 6.11 15.18
CA VAL A 427 3.80 5.71 14.10
C VAL A 427 3.67 4.19 14.04
N TYR A 428 4.79 3.46 14.07
CA TYR A 428 4.76 2.00 14.03
C TYR A 428 4.21 1.37 15.32
N LEU A 429 4.44 2.00 16.48
CA LEU A 429 3.82 1.58 17.74
C LEU A 429 2.30 1.71 17.69
N LEU A 430 1.79 2.88 17.30
CA LEU A 430 0.35 3.13 17.18
C LEU A 430 -0.27 2.27 16.07
N ALA A 431 0.45 2.02 14.97
CA ALA A 431 -0.01 1.11 13.93
C ALA A 431 -0.13 -0.33 14.45
N ALA A 432 0.81 -0.80 15.27
CA ALA A 432 0.75 -2.14 15.87
C ALA A 432 -0.43 -2.28 16.85
N LEU A 433 -0.77 -1.22 17.59
CA LEU A 433 -1.96 -1.15 18.44
C LEU A 433 -3.24 -1.09 17.59
N TRP A 434 -3.26 -0.27 16.54
CA TRP A 434 -4.37 -0.20 15.60
C TRP A 434 -4.69 -1.57 14.99
N THR A 435 -3.68 -2.28 14.51
CA THR A 435 -3.87 -3.62 13.95
C THR A 435 -4.26 -4.66 14.99
N ALA A 436 -3.88 -4.48 16.26
CA ALA A 436 -4.33 -5.35 17.35
C ALA A 436 -5.79 -5.16 17.71
N TYR A 437 -6.27 -3.92 17.77
CA TYR A 437 -7.57 -3.58 18.35
C TYR A 437 -8.58 -3.09 17.32
N VAL A 438 -8.22 -2.13 16.47
CA VAL A 438 -9.13 -1.52 15.51
C VAL A 438 -9.38 -2.47 14.33
N ASP A 439 -8.33 -3.02 13.74
CA ASP A 439 -8.48 -3.95 12.60
C ASP A 439 -9.23 -5.23 13.02
N THR A 440 -8.99 -5.74 14.24
CA THR A 440 -9.70 -6.92 14.75
C THR A 440 -11.16 -6.62 15.04
N PHE A 441 -11.47 -5.44 15.57
CA PHE A 441 -12.84 -4.97 15.74
C PHE A 441 -13.56 -4.84 14.39
N CYS A 442 -12.96 -4.16 13.41
CA CYS A 442 -13.54 -4.02 12.06
C CYS A 442 -13.69 -5.37 11.35
N ALA A 443 -12.77 -6.30 11.56
CA ALA A 443 -12.87 -7.66 11.02
C ALA A 443 -14.05 -8.42 11.65
N SER A 444 -14.27 -8.29 12.96
CA SER A 444 -15.42 -8.87 13.66
C SER A 444 -16.74 -8.29 13.14
N LEU A 445 -16.81 -6.96 12.95
CA LEU A 445 -17.99 -6.30 12.39
C LEU A 445 -18.28 -6.78 10.96
N THR A 446 -17.26 -6.92 10.13
CA THR A 446 -17.39 -7.46 8.77
C THR A 446 -17.91 -8.89 8.79
N GLN A 447 -17.45 -9.74 9.72
CA GLN A 447 -17.93 -11.12 9.85
C GLN A 447 -19.39 -11.17 10.32
N LYS A 448 -19.80 -10.30 11.24
CA LYS A 448 -21.20 -10.18 11.66
C LYS A 448 -22.09 -9.77 10.49
N LEU A 449 -21.66 -8.79 9.70
CA LEU A 449 -22.36 -8.35 8.50
C LEU A 449 -22.50 -9.48 7.48
N GLU A 450 -21.41 -10.23 7.24
CA GLU A 450 -21.45 -11.38 6.34
C GLU A 450 -22.44 -12.45 6.82
N ARG A 451 -22.40 -12.84 8.10
CA ARG A 451 -23.34 -13.83 8.65
C ARG A 451 -24.79 -13.38 8.59
N ALA A 452 -25.05 -12.08 8.80
CA ALA A 452 -26.40 -11.54 8.74
C ALA A 452 -26.96 -11.46 7.32
N MET A 453 -26.09 -11.28 6.31
CA MET A 453 -26.50 -11.05 4.92
C MET A 453 -26.39 -12.29 4.02
N PHE A 454 -25.59 -13.28 4.41
CA PHE A 454 -25.38 -14.49 3.62
C PHE A 454 -26.36 -15.56 4.09
N VAL A 455 -26.97 -16.24 3.12
CA VAL A 455 -27.73 -17.46 3.39
C VAL A 455 -26.76 -18.44 4.05
N GLU A 456 -27.07 -18.89 5.27
CA GLU A 456 -26.33 -20.01 5.86
C GLU A 456 -26.46 -21.17 4.89
N ASP A 457 -25.35 -21.84 4.56
CA ASP A 457 -25.40 -23.05 3.74
C ASP A 457 -26.26 -24.07 4.50
N GLU A 458 -27.58 -24.08 4.25
CA GLU A 458 -28.38 -25.28 4.36
C GLU A 458 -27.72 -26.22 3.37
N LYS A 459 -26.76 -27.00 3.87
CA LYS A 459 -26.47 -28.30 3.29
C LYS A 459 -27.75 -29.10 3.42
N THR A 460 -28.71 -28.87 2.54
CA THR A 460 -29.70 -29.90 2.21
C THR A 460 -28.84 -31.08 1.79
N PRO A 461 -28.84 -32.20 2.53
CA PRO A 461 -28.20 -33.40 2.03
C PRO A 461 -28.90 -33.67 0.70
N LEU A 462 -28.14 -33.67 -0.40
CA LEU A 462 -28.64 -34.22 -1.66
C LEU A 462 -29.31 -35.56 -1.31
N PRO A 463 -30.58 -35.80 -1.68
CA PRO A 463 -31.18 -37.09 -1.44
C PRO A 463 -30.29 -38.11 -2.14
N LEU A 464 -29.68 -39.00 -1.35
CA LEU A 464 -28.88 -40.10 -1.86
C LEU A 464 -29.71 -40.80 -2.94
N PRO A 465 -29.15 -41.11 -4.12
CA PRO A 465 -29.87 -41.87 -5.11
C PRO A 465 -30.33 -43.17 -4.45
N ALA A 466 -31.64 -43.42 -4.50
CA ALA A 466 -32.27 -44.60 -3.93
C ALA A 466 -31.48 -45.84 -4.34
N THR A 467 -30.78 -46.44 -3.39
CA THR A 467 -30.21 -47.77 -3.54
C THR A 467 -31.35 -48.70 -3.88
N SER A 468 -31.35 -49.20 -5.11
CA SER A 468 -32.23 -50.26 -5.58
C SER A 468 -32.12 -51.45 -4.62
N ILE A 469 -33.21 -51.74 -3.92
CA ILE A 469 -33.35 -52.96 -3.11
C ILE A 469 -33.29 -54.14 -4.08
N PRO A 470 -32.33 -55.08 -3.94
CA PRO A 470 -32.35 -56.30 -4.74
C PRO A 470 -33.53 -57.17 -4.30
N MET A 471 -34.31 -57.61 -5.29
CA MET A 471 -35.39 -58.57 -5.14
C MET A 471 -34.84 -59.86 -4.53
N GLN A 472 -35.26 -60.21 -3.31
CA GLN A 472 -34.96 -61.50 -2.72
C GLN A 472 -35.80 -62.56 -3.43
N THR A 473 -35.14 -63.42 -4.20
CA THR A 473 -35.69 -64.70 -4.64
C THR A 473 -35.69 -65.66 -3.45
N ALA A 474 -36.89 -66.08 -3.03
CA ALA A 474 -37.15 -67.35 -2.39
C ALA A 474 -38.53 -67.83 -2.81
#